data_AF-A0A1I1P165-F1
#
_entry.id   AF-A0A1I1P165-F1
#
_cell.length_a   1.000
_cell.length_b   1.000
_cell.length_c   1.000
_cell.angle_alpha   90.00
_cell.angle_beta   90.00
_cell.angle_gamma   90.00
#
_symmetry.space_group_name_H-M   'P 1'
#
loop_
_entity.id
_entity.type
_entity.pdbx_description
1 polymer ?
#
loop_
_entity_poly.entity_id
_entity_poly.type
_entity_poly.pdbx_seq_one_letter_code
_entity_poly.pdbx_strand_id
1 'polypeptide(L)'
;MELVEEIRPAALPALPQKAALEKVADSVNAVANSITINSPAMYEIAVEELTDLQRKVDDLTEQRFKITRPMDTSKKEVMDLFRGPIERCEVGIAFLKKLMLDYVTAERKRAAEAQRIADEQARQERLRLENEARDQQAAADQKVREAQAAAEKAAAATKAAEEATAAGDIEAANKASAEALAANQVQAAAHADAQVAHARVTLNQTIASVMTAPVVASAAPKISGVSTSERWTAEVTDLLTLVKFVAANPQYITFLQANMTPIKQMATSLKANMKIDGVRAFPQAGITARRK
;
A
#
# COMPACT_ATOMS: atom_id res chain seq x y z
N MET A 1 -14.30 -39.75 -26.73
CA MET A 1 -15.17 -40.83 -26.23
C MET A 1 -14.39 -41.55 -25.15
N GLU A 2 -14.20 -40.89 -24.01
CA GLU A 2 -13.51 -41.47 -22.85
C GLU A 2 -14.50 -41.51 -21.70
N LEU A 3 -14.46 -42.64 -21.01
CA LEU A 3 -15.44 -43.11 -20.03
C LEU A 3 -15.59 -42.10 -18.89
N VAL A 4 -16.68 -41.34 -18.90
CA VAL A 4 -17.26 -40.81 -17.66
C VAL A 4 -17.87 -42.02 -16.97
N GLU A 5 -17.05 -42.72 -16.20
CA GLU A 5 -17.50 -43.72 -15.25
C GLU A 5 -18.48 -43.01 -14.32
N GLU A 6 -19.78 -43.29 -14.49
CA GLU A 6 -20.83 -42.71 -13.65
C GLU A 6 -20.46 -42.93 -12.20
N ILE A 7 -20.13 -41.86 -11.47
CA ILE A 7 -20.00 -41.88 -10.02
C ILE A 7 -21.41 -42.21 -9.48
N ARG A 8 -21.76 -43.49 -9.44
CA ARG A 8 -22.99 -43.96 -8.81
C ARG A 8 -22.70 -44.01 -7.31
N PRO A 9 -23.28 -43.10 -6.50
CA PRO A 9 -23.14 -43.23 -5.07
C PRO A 9 -23.75 -44.58 -4.67
N ALA A 10 -22.96 -45.42 -3.99
CA ALA A 10 -23.49 -46.64 -3.40
C ALA A 10 -24.70 -46.27 -2.54
N ALA A 11 -25.81 -47.01 -2.71
CA ALA A 11 -27.03 -46.77 -1.94
C ALA A 11 -26.68 -46.76 -0.44
N LEU A 12 -27.02 -45.67 0.25
CA LEU A 12 -26.69 -45.53 1.66
C LEU A 12 -27.34 -46.68 2.45
N PRO A 13 -26.60 -47.32 3.36
CA PRO A 13 -27.18 -48.34 4.22
C PRO A 13 -28.28 -47.72 5.09
N ALA A 14 -29.31 -48.51 5.41
CA ALA A 14 -30.39 -48.08 6.28
C ALA A 14 -29.85 -47.65 7.65
N LEU A 15 -30.31 -46.49 8.15
CA LEU A 15 -29.87 -45.96 9.43
C LEU A 15 -30.44 -46.81 10.59
N PRO A 16 -29.65 -47.10 11.63
CA PRO A 16 -30.16 -47.76 12.83
C PRO A 16 -31.17 -46.86 13.55
N GLN A 17 -32.18 -47.46 14.17
CA GLN A 17 -33.17 -46.73 14.94
C GLN A 17 -32.55 -46.15 16.23
N LYS A 18 -32.84 -44.88 16.53
CA LYS A 18 -32.37 -44.18 17.74
C LYS A 18 -32.60 -44.98 19.02
N ALA A 19 -33.80 -45.55 19.17
CA ALA A 19 -34.17 -46.37 20.33
C ALA A 19 -33.27 -47.60 20.53
N ALA A 20 -32.77 -48.20 19.45
CA ALA A 20 -31.85 -49.34 19.54
C ALA A 20 -30.46 -48.91 20.03
N LEU A 21 -29.98 -47.73 19.61
CA LEU A 21 -28.71 -47.17 20.06
C LEU A 21 -28.78 -46.74 21.54
N GLU A 22 -29.89 -46.10 21.93
CA GLU A 22 -30.15 -45.69 23.32
C GLU A 22 -30.19 -46.91 24.25
N LYS A 23 -30.84 -48.01 23.84
CA LYS A 23 -30.87 -49.25 24.61
C LYS A 23 -29.46 -49.82 24.90
N VAL A 24 -28.54 -49.72 23.94
CA VAL A 24 -27.14 -50.16 24.15
C VAL A 24 -26.44 -49.24 25.14
N ALA A 25 -26.61 -47.92 25.02
CA ALA A 25 -26.04 -46.95 25.94
C ALA A 25 -26.57 -47.11 27.38
N ASP A 26 -27.88 -47.32 27.54
CA ASP A 26 -28.51 -47.54 28.83
C ASP A 26 -28.01 -48.84 29.48
N SER A 27 -27.84 -49.90 28.69
CA SER A 27 -27.26 -51.17 29.18
C SER A 27 -25.81 -50.98 29.66
N VAL A 28 -24.99 -50.24 28.92
CA VAL A 28 -23.60 -49.95 29.30
C VAL A 28 -23.55 -49.15 30.62
N ASN A 29 -24.38 -48.10 30.73
CA ASN A 29 -24.46 -47.28 31.93
C ASN A 29 -24.98 -48.06 33.14
N ALA A 30 -25.99 -48.92 32.96
CA ALA A 30 -26.53 -49.75 34.03
C ALA A 30 -25.46 -50.68 34.62
N VAL A 31 -24.67 -51.34 33.76
CA VAL A 31 -23.56 -52.21 34.21
C VAL A 31 -22.52 -51.38 34.95
N ALA A 32 -22.04 -50.29 34.37
CA ALA A 32 -21.03 -49.43 35.00
C ALA A 32 -21.47 -48.90 36.38
N ASN A 33 -22.72 -48.45 36.51
CA ASN A 33 -23.25 -47.88 37.76
C ASN A 33 -23.54 -48.93 38.85
N SER A 34 -23.61 -50.21 38.50
CA SER A 34 -23.87 -51.30 39.46
C SER A 34 -22.60 -51.88 40.09
N ILE A 35 -21.43 -51.61 39.51
CA ILE A 35 -20.16 -52.12 40.01
C ILE A 35 -19.67 -51.28 41.20
N THR A 36 -19.42 -51.94 42.34
CA THR A 36 -18.76 -51.34 43.51
C THR A 36 -17.42 -52.04 43.76
N ILE A 37 -16.32 -51.31 43.66
CA ILE A 37 -14.96 -51.86 43.83
C ILE A 37 -14.53 -51.71 45.28
N ASN A 38 -14.78 -52.74 46.10
CA ASN A 38 -14.41 -52.79 47.52
C ASN A 38 -13.41 -53.91 47.85
N SER A 39 -12.96 -54.68 46.84
CA SER A 39 -12.04 -55.79 47.01
C SER A 39 -11.18 -56.01 45.75
N PRO A 40 -10.03 -56.70 45.86
CA PRO A 40 -9.22 -57.07 44.70
C PRO A 40 -9.96 -57.92 43.66
N ALA A 41 -10.82 -58.85 44.09
CA ALA A 41 -11.64 -59.64 43.18
C ALA A 41 -12.65 -58.77 42.40
N MET A 42 -13.29 -57.79 43.06
CA MET A 42 -14.17 -56.84 42.37
C MET A 42 -13.41 -55.91 41.41
N TYR A 43 -12.13 -55.63 41.67
CA TYR A 43 -11.29 -54.87 40.76
C TYR A 43 -11.01 -55.67 39.47
N GLU A 44 -10.70 -56.96 39.58
CA GLU A 44 -10.50 -57.84 38.41
C GLU A 44 -11.77 -57.93 37.55
N ILE A 45 -12.94 -58.16 38.18
CA ILE A 45 -14.24 -58.16 37.49
C ILE A 45 -14.50 -56.80 36.81
N ALA A 46 -14.20 -55.69 37.49
CA ALA A 46 -14.38 -54.36 36.90
C ALA A 46 -13.48 -54.13 35.66
N VAL A 47 -12.30 -54.73 35.60
CA VAL A 47 -11.40 -54.66 34.43
C VAL A 47 -11.95 -55.48 33.26
N GLU A 48 -12.51 -56.66 33.52
CA GLU A 48 -13.18 -57.48 32.50
C GLU A 48 -14.41 -56.75 31.93
N GLU A 49 -15.27 -56.25 32.79
CA GLU A 49 -16.45 -55.47 32.40
C GLU A 49 -16.06 -54.21 31.63
N LEU A 50 -15.05 -53.46 32.09
CA LEU A 50 -14.54 -52.30 31.36
C LEU A 50 -14.11 -52.67 29.92
N THR A 51 -13.50 -53.84 29.75
CA THR A 51 -13.05 -54.32 28.44
C THR A 51 -14.24 -54.65 27.53
N ASP A 52 -15.29 -55.28 28.07
CA ASP A 52 -16.49 -55.63 27.32
C ASP A 52 -17.36 -54.40 26.98
N LEU A 53 -17.51 -53.47 27.92
CA LEU A 53 -18.17 -52.17 27.67
C LEU A 53 -17.43 -51.39 26.58
N GLN A 54 -16.09 -51.42 26.62
CA GLN A 54 -15.27 -50.80 25.61
C GLN A 54 -15.48 -51.45 24.23
N ARG A 55 -15.61 -52.78 24.13
CA ARG A 55 -15.93 -53.48 22.88
C ARG A 55 -17.26 -53.00 22.29
N LYS A 56 -18.31 -52.84 23.11
CA LYS A 56 -19.61 -52.31 22.66
C LYS A 56 -19.49 -50.89 22.08
N VAL A 57 -18.64 -50.05 22.65
CA VAL A 57 -18.36 -48.70 22.13
C VAL A 57 -17.68 -48.76 20.76
N ASP A 58 -16.78 -49.73 20.54
CA ASP A 58 -16.15 -49.91 19.23
C ASP A 58 -17.12 -50.44 18.19
N ASP A 59 -18.01 -51.36 18.55
CA ASP A 59 -19.02 -51.88 17.64
C ASP A 59 -19.94 -50.76 17.14
N LEU A 60 -20.39 -49.87 18.04
CA LEU A 60 -21.13 -48.65 17.67
C LEU A 60 -20.30 -47.72 16.77
N THR A 61 -19.00 -47.61 17.05
CA THR A 61 -18.08 -46.82 16.24
C THR A 61 -17.89 -47.41 14.84
N GLU A 62 -17.79 -48.74 14.72
CA GLU A 62 -17.68 -49.43 13.45
C GLU A 62 -18.99 -49.34 12.64
N GLN A 63 -20.14 -49.48 13.29
CA GLN A 63 -21.45 -49.24 12.67
C GLN A 63 -21.53 -47.80 12.12
N ARG A 64 -21.09 -46.80 12.89
CA ARG A 64 -20.99 -45.42 12.41
C ARG A 64 -20.09 -45.33 11.19
N PHE A 65 -18.90 -45.93 11.23
CA PHE A 65 -17.96 -45.88 10.10
C PHE A 65 -18.46 -46.59 8.85
N LYS A 66 -19.21 -47.70 8.97
CA LYS A 66 -19.84 -48.37 7.83
C LYS A 66 -20.80 -47.44 7.08
N ILE A 67 -21.46 -46.53 7.81
CA ILE A 67 -22.36 -45.53 7.23
C ILE A 67 -21.57 -44.34 6.66
N THR A 68 -20.61 -43.80 7.41
CA THR A 68 -19.94 -42.54 7.02
C THR A 68 -18.85 -42.71 5.98
N ARG A 69 -18.09 -43.83 5.98
CA ARG A 69 -16.94 -44.01 5.08
C ARG A 69 -17.29 -43.92 3.59
N PRO A 70 -18.39 -44.51 3.09
CA PRO A 70 -18.81 -44.31 1.70
C PRO A 70 -19.10 -42.83 1.39
N MET A 71 -19.73 -42.10 2.31
CA MET A 71 -20.01 -40.66 2.17
C MET A 71 -18.71 -39.84 2.15
N ASP A 72 -17.77 -40.16 3.04
CA ASP A 72 -16.46 -39.52 3.11
C ASP A 72 -15.67 -39.73 1.81
N THR A 73 -15.77 -40.95 1.25
CA THR A 73 -15.14 -41.33 -0.02
C THR A 73 -15.77 -40.56 -1.17
N SER A 74 -17.09 -40.58 -1.32
CA SER A 74 -17.78 -39.85 -2.39
C SER A 74 -17.56 -38.33 -2.29
N LYS A 75 -17.56 -37.77 -1.07
CA LYS A 75 -17.22 -36.36 -0.86
C LYS A 75 -15.81 -36.07 -1.35
N LYS A 76 -14.84 -36.93 -1.02
CA LYS A 76 -13.45 -36.76 -1.45
C LYS A 76 -13.33 -36.82 -2.97
N GLU A 77 -13.95 -37.82 -3.61
CA GLU A 77 -13.94 -37.97 -5.07
C GLU A 77 -14.50 -36.74 -5.78
N VAL A 78 -15.62 -36.21 -5.30
CA VAL A 78 -16.20 -34.96 -5.83
C VAL A 78 -15.24 -33.79 -5.64
N MET A 79 -14.66 -33.62 -4.44
CA MET A 79 -13.71 -32.54 -4.19
C MET A 79 -12.45 -32.65 -5.07
N ASP A 80 -11.94 -33.86 -5.27
CA ASP A 80 -10.76 -34.12 -6.10
C ASP A 80 -11.06 -33.88 -7.60
N LEU A 81 -12.27 -34.20 -8.08
CA LEU A 81 -12.73 -33.90 -9.44
C LEU A 81 -12.70 -32.40 -9.75
N PHE A 82 -13.12 -31.57 -8.79
CA PHE A 82 -13.18 -30.12 -8.97
C PHE A 82 -11.86 -29.41 -8.65
N ARG A 83 -10.96 -30.03 -7.86
CA ARG A 83 -9.70 -29.38 -7.45
C ARG A 83 -8.85 -28.93 -8.65
N GLY A 84 -8.55 -29.83 -9.58
CA GLY A 84 -7.71 -29.52 -10.74
C GLY A 84 -8.29 -28.43 -11.67
N PRO A 85 -9.58 -28.50 -12.06
CA PRO A 85 -10.22 -27.42 -12.82
C PRO A 85 -10.22 -26.07 -12.09
N ILE A 86 -10.53 -26.04 -10.78
CA ILE A 86 -10.51 -24.81 -9.98
C ILE A 86 -9.10 -24.22 -9.97
N GLU A 87 -8.07 -25.02 -9.67
CA GLU A 87 -6.68 -24.57 -9.65
C GLU A 87 -6.26 -23.96 -11.01
N ARG A 88 -6.65 -24.57 -12.14
CA ARG A 88 -6.38 -24.02 -13.47
C ARG A 88 -7.06 -22.68 -13.71
N CYS A 89 -8.33 -22.54 -13.29
CA CYS A 89 -9.04 -21.28 -13.37
C CYS A 89 -8.38 -20.19 -12.50
N GLU A 90 -7.95 -20.54 -11.28
CA GLU A 90 -7.25 -19.63 -10.38
C GLU A 90 -5.91 -19.16 -10.97
N VAL A 91 -5.13 -20.06 -11.58
CA VAL A 91 -3.89 -19.71 -12.29
C VAL A 91 -4.19 -18.75 -13.45
N GLY A 92 -5.23 -19.00 -14.24
CA GLY A 92 -5.65 -18.11 -15.33
C GLY A 92 -6.08 -16.72 -14.84
N ILE A 93 -6.86 -16.66 -13.76
CA ILE A 93 -7.27 -15.41 -13.12
C ILE A 93 -6.04 -14.64 -12.61
N ALA A 94 -5.10 -15.32 -11.96
CA ALA A 94 -3.86 -14.71 -11.47
C ALA A 94 -3.01 -14.15 -12.63
N PHE A 95 -2.91 -14.89 -13.74
CA PHE A 95 -2.22 -14.45 -14.93
C PHE A 95 -2.84 -13.19 -15.55
N LEU A 96 -4.17 -13.15 -15.69
CA LEU A 96 -4.88 -11.96 -16.18
C LEU A 96 -4.69 -10.75 -15.25
N LYS A 97 -4.81 -10.95 -13.93
CA LYS A 97 -4.53 -9.88 -12.95
C LYS A 97 -3.12 -9.33 -13.09
N LYS A 98 -2.13 -10.20 -13.32
CA LYS A 98 -0.74 -9.77 -13.58
C LYS A 98 -0.64 -8.91 -14.85
N LEU A 99 -1.21 -9.37 -15.97
CA LEU A 99 -1.19 -8.59 -17.22
C LEU A 99 -1.86 -7.21 -17.07
N MET A 100 -2.98 -7.15 -16.35
CA MET A 100 -3.66 -5.89 -16.04
C MET A 100 -2.78 -4.96 -15.20
N LEU A 101 -2.12 -5.50 -14.18
CA LEU A 101 -1.21 -4.73 -13.32
C LEU A 101 0.00 -4.22 -14.09
N ASP A 102 0.60 -5.06 -14.95
CA ASP A 102 1.73 -4.69 -15.80
C ASP A 102 1.37 -3.54 -16.73
N TYR A 103 0.18 -3.58 -17.34
CA TYR A 103 -0.35 -2.50 -18.17
C TYR A 103 -0.52 -1.19 -17.40
N VAL A 104 -1.22 -1.22 -16.25
CA VAL A 104 -1.44 -0.01 -15.44
C VAL A 104 -0.12 0.57 -14.95
N THR A 105 0.83 -0.28 -14.58
CA THR A 105 2.17 0.14 -14.16
C THR A 105 2.94 0.78 -15.32
N ALA A 106 2.88 0.20 -16.52
CA ALA A 106 3.50 0.76 -17.71
C ALA A 106 2.89 2.11 -18.11
N GLU A 107 1.56 2.24 -18.07
CA GLU A 107 0.86 3.50 -18.35
C GLU A 107 1.24 4.59 -17.35
N ARG A 108 1.30 4.28 -16.05
CA ARG A 108 1.79 5.22 -15.03
C ARG A 108 3.23 5.66 -15.29
N LYS A 109 4.10 4.75 -15.70
CA LYS A 109 5.49 5.08 -16.06
C LYS A 109 5.57 6.00 -17.29
N ARG A 110 4.82 5.68 -18.35
CA ARG A 110 4.75 6.53 -19.57
C ARG A 110 4.21 7.92 -19.26
N ALA A 111 3.16 8.01 -18.46
CA ALA A 111 2.60 9.28 -18.02
C ALA A 111 3.60 10.11 -17.22
N ALA A 112 4.31 9.48 -16.27
CA ALA A 112 5.33 10.15 -15.48
C ALA A 112 6.51 10.63 -16.34
N GLU A 113 6.93 9.84 -17.33
CA GLU A 113 8.00 10.22 -18.26
C GLU A 113 7.57 11.35 -19.20
N ALA A 114 6.36 11.29 -19.75
CA ALA A 114 5.79 12.38 -20.55
C ALA A 114 5.68 13.67 -19.74
N GLN A 115 5.27 13.59 -18.47
CA GLN A 115 5.24 14.74 -17.58
C GLN A 115 6.65 15.28 -17.31
N ARG A 116 7.65 14.41 -17.07
CA ARG A 116 9.05 14.85 -16.90
C ARG A 116 9.60 15.56 -18.13
N ILE A 117 9.29 15.06 -19.33
CA ILE A 117 9.70 15.68 -20.60
C ILE A 117 9.01 17.03 -20.76
N ALA A 118 7.70 17.11 -20.52
CA ALA A 118 6.94 18.35 -20.57
C ALA A 118 7.45 19.39 -19.56
N ASP A 119 7.78 18.97 -18.33
CA ASP A 119 8.33 19.84 -17.29
C ASP A 119 9.73 20.33 -17.61
N GLU A 120 10.57 19.50 -18.25
CA GLU A 120 11.89 19.91 -18.74
C GLU A 120 11.75 20.91 -19.90
N GLN A 121 10.91 20.62 -20.89
CA GLN A 121 10.64 21.55 -22.01
C GLN A 121 10.08 22.88 -21.49
N ALA A 122 9.15 22.84 -20.54
CA ALA A 122 8.61 24.04 -19.93
C ALA A 122 9.66 24.79 -19.10
N ARG A 123 10.61 24.10 -18.45
CA ARG A 123 11.75 24.74 -17.77
C ARG A 123 12.67 25.44 -18.76
N GLN A 124 13.02 24.79 -19.87
CA GLN A 124 13.85 25.36 -20.92
C GLN A 124 13.17 26.59 -21.55
N GLU A 125 11.88 26.50 -21.86
CA GLU A 125 11.12 27.63 -22.41
C GLU A 125 11.02 28.79 -21.41
N ARG A 126 10.75 28.51 -20.12
CA ARG A 126 10.76 29.55 -19.07
C ARG A 126 12.11 30.23 -18.95
N LEU A 127 13.20 29.47 -19.01
CA LEU A 127 14.55 30.03 -18.95
C LEU A 127 14.85 30.91 -20.17
N ARG A 128 14.42 30.50 -21.37
CA ARG A 128 14.58 31.31 -22.59
C ARG A 128 13.81 32.62 -22.47
N LEU A 129 12.53 32.55 -22.07
CA LEU A 129 11.67 33.72 -21.88
C LEU A 129 12.18 34.64 -20.76
N GLU A 130 12.72 34.09 -19.67
CA GLU A 130 13.30 34.89 -18.59
C GLU A 130 14.56 35.64 -19.04
N ASN A 131 15.44 34.97 -19.80
CA ASN A 131 16.63 35.63 -20.36
C ASN A 131 16.24 36.72 -21.37
N GLU A 132 15.29 36.45 -22.28
CA GLU A 132 14.76 37.45 -23.21
C GLU A 132 14.12 38.64 -22.47
N ALA A 133 13.36 38.38 -21.41
CA ALA A 133 12.78 39.42 -20.57
C ALA A 133 13.85 40.24 -19.83
N ARG A 134 14.91 39.59 -19.33
CA ARG A 134 16.05 40.26 -18.69
C ARG A 134 16.80 41.16 -19.67
N ASP A 135 17.02 40.70 -20.89
CA ASP A 135 17.69 41.49 -21.94
C ASP A 135 16.83 42.70 -22.36
N GLN A 136 15.52 42.50 -22.49
CA GLN A 136 14.58 43.60 -22.77
C GLN A 136 14.50 44.61 -21.62
N GLN A 137 14.51 44.13 -20.38
CA GLN A 137 14.55 45.00 -19.19
C GLN A 137 15.84 45.81 -19.14
N ALA A 138 17.00 45.17 -19.37
CA ALA A 138 18.29 45.85 -19.39
C ALA A 138 18.37 46.92 -20.49
N ALA A 139 17.82 46.63 -21.68
CA ALA A 139 17.73 47.60 -22.77
C ALA A 139 16.80 48.78 -22.43
N ALA A 140 15.65 48.52 -21.79
CA ALA A 140 14.75 49.57 -21.33
C ALA A 140 15.40 50.43 -20.23
N ASP A 141 16.07 49.83 -19.26
CA ASP A 141 16.78 50.53 -18.18
C ASP A 141 17.90 51.42 -18.75
N GLN A 142 18.61 50.95 -19.78
CA GLN A 142 19.62 51.75 -20.49
C GLN A 142 18.99 52.98 -21.17
N LYS A 143 17.82 52.82 -21.80
CA LYS A 143 17.08 53.94 -22.40
C LYS A 143 16.56 54.94 -21.37
N VAL A 144 16.14 54.47 -20.20
CA VAL A 144 15.77 55.34 -19.07
C VAL A 144 16.98 56.14 -18.58
N ARG A 145 18.16 55.51 -18.45
CA ARG A 145 19.40 56.20 -18.07
C ARG A 145 19.82 57.25 -19.11
N GLU A 146 19.71 56.93 -20.40
CA GLU A 146 19.98 57.88 -21.50
C GLU A 146 19.04 59.09 -21.44
N ALA A 147 17.74 58.86 -21.19
CA ALA A 147 16.76 59.92 -21.03
C ALA A 147 17.03 60.80 -19.79
N GLN A 148 17.43 60.20 -18.66
CA GLN A 148 17.81 60.94 -17.45
C GLN A 148 19.06 61.81 -17.70
N ALA A 149 20.09 61.26 -18.33
CA ALA A 149 21.30 62.02 -18.67
C ALA A 149 21.02 63.15 -19.68
N ALA A 150 20.10 62.95 -20.63
CA ALA A 150 19.66 64.01 -21.55
C ALA A 150 18.86 65.10 -20.83
N ALA A 151 17.98 64.73 -19.88
CA ALA A 151 17.23 65.68 -19.07
C ALA A 151 18.15 66.52 -18.15
N GLU A 152 19.18 65.91 -17.56
CA GLU A 152 20.19 66.63 -16.77
C GLU A 152 20.97 67.64 -17.62
N LYS A 153 21.37 67.25 -18.84
CA LYS A 153 22.05 68.15 -19.79
C LYS A 153 21.14 69.30 -20.25
N ALA A 154 19.86 69.02 -20.52
CA ALA A 154 18.89 70.05 -20.87
C ALA A 154 18.66 71.03 -19.71
N ALA A 155 18.50 70.52 -18.48
CA ALA A 155 18.36 71.35 -17.28
C ALA A 155 19.61 72.21 -16.99
N ALA A 156 20.80 71.70 -17.29
CA ALA A 156 22.04 72.47 -17.18
C ALA A 156 22.12 73.56 -18.26
N ALA A 157 21.73 73.26 -19.50
CA ALA A 157 21.71 74.23 -20.60
C ALA A 157 20.66 75.34 -20.40
N THR A 158 19.47 75.01 -19.85
CA THR A 158 18.47 76.02 -19.50
C THR A 158 18.94 76.93 -18.38
N LYS A 159 19.58 76.38 -17.33
CA LYS A 159 20.18 77.20 -16.26
C LYS A 159 21.29 78.11 -16.79
N ALA A 160 22.17 77.61 -17.66
CA ALA A 160 23.21 78.42 -18.29
C ALA A 160 22.63 79.54 -19.17
N ALA A 161 21.53 79.28 -19.89
CA ALA A 161 20.82 80.29 -20.67
C ALA A 161 20.16 81.35 -19.77
N GLU A 162 19.55 80.96 -18.66
CA GLU A 162 18.98 81.87 -17.65
C GLU A 162 20.07 82.75 -17.01
N GLU A 163 21.21 82.16 -16.64
CA GLU A 163 22.37 82.86 -16.06
C GLU A 163 23.02 83.85 -17.06
N ALA A 164 23.18 83.46 -18.32
CA ALA A 164 23.68 84.35 -19.38
C ALA A 164 22.73 85.52 -19.67
N THR A 165 21.42 85.27 -19.60
CA THR A 165 20.40 86.32 -19.73
C THR A 165 20.45 87.29 -18.55
N ALA A 166 20.68 86.78 -17.32
CA ALA A 166 20.83 87.60 -16.12
C ALA A 166 22.12 88.45 -16.10
N ALA A 167 23.19 87.98 -16.76
CA ALA A 167 24.46 88.70 -16.88
C ALA A 167 24.44 89.85 -17.92
N GLY A 168 23.39 89.96 -18.74
CA GLY A 168 23.20 91.07 -19.69
C GLY A 168 24.03 90.98 -21.00
N ASP A 169 24.64 89.84 -21.29
CA ASP A 169 25.44 89.60 -22.50
C ASP A 169 24.57 89.00 -23.62
N ILE A 170 24.21 89.80 -24.63
CA ILE A 170 23.20 89.48 -25.65
C ILE A 170 23.67 88.35 -26.60
N GLU A 171 24.96 88.28 -26.93
CA GLU A 171 25.48 87.19 -27.79
C GLU A 171 25.58 85.87 -27.02
N ALA A 172 26.03 85.92 -25.77
CA ALA A 172 26.09 84.74 -24.90
C ALA A 172 24.69 84.19 -24.61
N ALA A 173 23.70 85.05 -24.39
CA ALA A 173 22.31 84.65 -24.16
C ALA A 173 21.67 83.98 -25.40
N ASN A 174 21.93 84.50 -26.61
CA ASN A 174 21.42 83.90 -27.85
C ASN A 174 22.05 82.52 -28.12
N LYS A 175 23.35 82.37 -27.88
CA LYS A 175 24.05 81.09 -28.03
C LYS A 175 23.58 80.05 -27.01
N ALA A 176 23.49 80.44 -25.74
CA ALA A 176 23.01 79.55 -24.68
C ALA A 176 21.52 79.17 -24.87
N SER A 177 20.68 80.07 -25.38
CA SER A 177 19.28 79.79 -25.73
C SER A 177 19.16 78.80 -26.90
N ALA A 178 20.00 78.92 -27.93
CA ALA A 178 20.04 77.95 -29.03
C ALA A 178 20.52 76.56 -28.56
N GLU A 179 21.50 76.51 -27.66
CA GLU A 179 21.98 75.27 -27.03
C GLU A 179 20.92 74.63 -26.11
N ALA A 180 20.15 75.43 -25.37
CA ALA A 180 19.04 74.95 -24.55
C ALA A 180 17.88 74.39 -25.39
N LEU A 181 17.54 75.03 -26.51
CA LEU A 181 16.54 74.53 -27.45
C LEU A 181 16.98 73.20 -28.09
N ALA A 182 18.25 73.09 -28.50
CA ALA A 182 18.81 71.84 -29.02
C ALA A 182 18.83 70.73 -27.96
N ALA A 183 19.20 71.04 -26.71
CA ALA A 183 19.20 70.09 -25.61
C ALA A 183 17.77 69.62 -25.24
N ASN A 184 16.78 70.51 -25.28
CA ASN A 184 15.37 70.18 -25.07
C ASN A 184 14.80 69.26 -26.17
N GLN A 185 15.21 69.45 -27.44
CA GLN A 185 14.83 68.54 -28.53
C GLN A 185 15.41 67.14 -28.34
N VAL A 186 16.68 67.05 -27.92
CA VAL A 186 17.35 65.77 -27.61
C VAL A 186 16.70 65.09 -26.40
N GLN A 187 16.33 65.84 -25.36
CA GLN A 187 15.58 65.33 -24.21
C GLN A 187 14.20 64.77 -24.63
N ALA A 188 13.44 65.50 -25.44
CA ALA A 188 12.12 65.07 -25.90
C ALA A 188 12.19 63.76 -26.71
N ALA A 189 13.19 63.63 -27.59
CA ALA A 189 13.44 62.39 -28.32
C ALA A 189 13.81 61.22 -27.39
N ALA A 190 14.71 61.45 -26.42
CA ALA A 190 15.14 60.42 -25.47
C ALA A 190 14.01 59.95 -24.53
N HIS A 191 13.12 60.85 -24.08
CA HIS A 191 11.95 60.47 -23.28
C HIS A 191 10.91 59.67 -24.09
N ALA A 192 10.70 60.01 -25.37
CA ALA A 192 9.81 59.24 -26.24
C ALA A 192 10.34 57.81 -26.43
N ASP A 193 11.63 57.65 -26.69
CA ASP A 193 12.27 56.34 -26.82
C ASP A 193 12.19 55.51 -25.53
N ALA A 194 12.38 56.14 -24.36
CA ALA A 194 12.24 55.49 -23.06
C ALA A 194 10.80 55.05 -22.75
N GLN A 195 9.80 55.86 -23.11
CA GLN A 195 8.38 55.49 -22.95
C GLN A 195 8.00 54.29 -23.84
N VAL A 196 8.46 54.27 -25.10
CA VAL A 196 8.22 53.15 -26.02
C VAL A 196 8.88 51.86 -25.51
N ALA A 197 10.11 51.95 -24.99
CA ALA A 197 10.81 50.81 -24.41
C ALA A 197 10.09 50.27 -23.16
N HIS A 198 9.68 51.15 -22.24
CA HIS A 198 8.96 50.76 -21.03
C HIS A 198 7.59 50.15 -21.33
N ALA A 199 6.84 50.71 -22.30
CA ALA A 199 5.55 50.16 -22.72
C ALA A 199 5.66 48.73 -23.30
N ARG A 200 6.74 48.43 -24.04
CA ARG A 200 7.01 47.08 -24.58
C ARG A 200 7.30 46.06 -23.47
N VAL A 201 8.07 46.45 -22.45
CA VAL A 201 8.35 45.60 -21.30
C VAL A 201 7.09 45.27 -20.51
N THR A 202 6.27 46.29 -20.20
CA THR A 202 5.02 46.11 -19.44
C THR A 202 4.06 45.18 -20.17
N LEU A 203 3.90 45.33 -21.49
CA LEU A 203 3.06 44.46 -22.31
C LEU A 203 3.54 42.99 -22.30
N ASN A 204 4.86 42.77 -22.39
CA ASN A 204 5.44 41.44 -22.39
C ASN A 204 5.32 40.74 -21.02
N GLN A 205 5.41 41.48 -19.91
CA GLN A 205 5.22 40.94 -18.56
C GLN A 205 3.79 40.45 -18.31
N THR A 206 2.77 41.17 -18.81
CA THR A 206 1.38 40.72 -18.70
C THR A 206 1.12 39.44 -19.49
N ILE A 207 1.69 39.30 -20.69
CA ILE A 207 1.57 38.08 -21.51
C ILE A 207 2.23 36.87 -20.84
N ALA A 208 3.41 37.06 -20.22
CA ALA A 208 4.15 35.98 -19.56
C ALA A 208 3.43 35.41 -18.33
N SER A 209 2.66 36.23 -17.59
CA SER A 209 1.96 35.80 -16.37
C SER A 209 0.82 34.78 -16.57
N VAL A 210 0.40 34.51 -17.80
CA VAL A 210 -0.75 33.65 -18.12
C VAL A 210 -0.34 32.27 -18.68
N MET A 211 0.96 32.01 -18.86
CA MET A 211 1.45 30.73 -19.41
C MET A 211 1.65 29.69 -18.30
N THR A 212 0.60 28.92 -17.98
CA THR A 212 0.72 27.74 -17.12
C THR A 212 1.02 26.49 -17.95
N ALA A 213 1.85 25.60 -17.41
CA ALA A 213 2.28 24.39 -18.11
C ALA A 213 1.10 23.42 -18.31
N PRO A 214 0.99 22.77 -19.49
CA PRO A 214 -0.05 21.79 -19.75
C PRO A 214 0.18 20.54 -18.91
N VAL A 215 -0.81 20.18 -18.09
CA VAL A 215 -0.80 18.92 -17.30
C VAL A 215 -1.12 17.77 -18.24
N VAL A 216 -0.22 16.79 -18.36
CA VAL A 216 -0.47 15.59 -19.16
C VAL A 216 -1.43 14.69 -18.38
N ALA A 217 -2.70 14.72 -18.77
CA ALA A 217 -3.74 13.91 -18.13
C ALA A 217 -3.57 12.42 -18.48
N SER A 218 -3.09 11.63 -17.52
CA SER A 218 -3.10 10.17 -17.60
C SER A 218 -4.49 9.61 -17.30
N ALA A 219 -5.36 9.59 -18.31
CA ALA A 219 -6.68 8.96 -18.22
C ALA A 219 -6.60 7.45 -18.48
N ALA A 220 -6.09 6.67 -17.51
CA ALA A 220 -6.37 5.24 -17.52
C ALA A 220 -7.91 5.05 -17.42
N PRO A 221 -8.55 4.28 -18.31
CA PRO A 221 -10.00 4.15 -18.31
C PRO A 221 -10.47 3.51 -17.00
N LYS A 222 -11.36 4.21 -16.28
CA LYS A 222 -12.03 3.67 -15.09
C LYS A 222 -13.06 2.64 -15.56
N ILE A 223 -12.68 1.37 -15.54
CA ILE A 223 -13.58 0.26 -15.85
C ILE A 223 -14.37 -0.08 -14.58
N SER A 224 -15.70 -0.06 -14.66
CA SER A 224 -16.56 -0.45 -13.53
C SER A 224 -16.29 -1.90 -13.11
N GLY A 225 -16.20 -2.15 -11.81
CA GLY A 225 -16.00 -3.49 -11.25
C GLY A 225 -14.55 -3.91 -11.00
N VAL A 226 -13.55 -3.13 -11.43
CA VAL A 226 -12.13 -3.40 -11.12
C VAL A 226 -11.58 -2.27 -10.25
N SER A 227 -11.37 -2.57 -8.97
CA SER A 227 -10.69 -1.68 -8.03
C SER A 227 -9.28 -2.18 -7.77
N THR A 228 -8.29 -1.29 -7.85
CA THR A 228 -6.91 -1.61 -7.44
C THR A 228 -6.78 -1.24 -5.96
N SER A 229 -6.53 -2.22 -5.10
CA SER A 229 -6.24 -1.99 -3.68
C SER A 229 -4.78 -2.30 -3.39
N GLU A 230 -4.16 -1.47 -2.54
CA GLU A 230 -2.80 -1.68 -2.05
C GLU A 230 -2.88 -2.42 -0.71
N ARG A 231 -2.31 -3.62 -0.64
CA ARG A 231 -2.27 -4.43 0.58
C ARG A 231 -0.86 -4.40 1.15
N TRP A 232 -0.72 -3.84 2.34
CA TRP A 232 0.53 -3.87 3.10
C TRP A 232 0.69 -5.24 3.77
N THR A 233 1.88 -5.84 3.64
CA THR A 233 2.26 -7.10 4.29
C THR A 233 3.62 -6.92 4.96
N ALA A 234 3.92 -7.76 5.95
CA ALA A 234 5.20 -7.74 6.67
C ALA A 234 5.76 -9.17 6.76
N GLU A 235 7.07 -9.30 6.65
CA GLU A 235 7.81 -10.52 6.93
C GLU A 235 8.75 -10.32 8.11
N VAL A 236 8.97 -11.36 8.91
CA VAL A 236 9.93 -11.34 10.02
C VAL A 236 11.28 -11.81 9.50
N THR A 237 12.25 -10.90 9.39
CA THR A 237 13.59 -11.19 8.89
C THR A 237 14.46 -11.90 9.93
N ASP A 238 14.40 -11.47 11.19
CA ASP A 238 15.08 -12.12 12.32
C ASP A 238 14.16 -12.23 13.55
N LEU A 239 13.85 -13.47 13.93
CA LEU A 239 13.00 -13.77 15.07
C LEU A 239 13.63 -13.33 16.40
N LEU A 240 14.97 -13.39 16.52
CA LEU A 240 15.64 -13.04 17.77
C LEU A 240 15.57 -11.53 18.04
N THR A 241 15.75 -10.73 16.99
CA THR A 241 15.57 -9.28 17.07
C THR A 241 14.13 -8.89 17.41
N LEU A 242 13.13 -9.59 16.84
CA LEU A 242 11.72 -9.39 17.20
C LEU A 242 11.46 -9.68 18.68
N VAL A 243 11.98 -10.80 19.20
CA VAL A 243 11.81 -11.18 20.61
C VAL A 243 12.44 -10.12 21.54
N LYS A 244 13.64 -9.62 21.21
CA LYS A 244 14.28 -8.54 21.97
C LYS A 244 13.45 -7.25 21.95
N PHE A 245 12.90 -6.90 20.79
CA PHE A 245 12.04 -5.72 20.65
C PHE A 245 10.76 -5.83 21.50
N VAL A 246 10.09 -6.98 21.46
CA VAL A 246 8.88 -7.24 22.27
C VAL A 246 9.20 -7.30 23.75
N ALA A 247 10.35 -7.86 24.14
CA ALA A 247 10.80 -7.85 25.53
C ALA A 247 11.04 -6.42 26.07
N ALA A 248 11.55 -5.52 25.23
CA ALA A 248 11.70 -4.09 25.56
C ALA A 248 10.38 -3.30 25.48
N ASN A 249 9.38 -3.80 24.74
CA ASN A 249 8.09 -3.14 24.50
C ASN A 249 6.92 -4.11 24.78
N PRO A 250 6.52 -4.28 26.05
CA PRO A 250 5.54 -5.28 26.46
C PRO A 250 4.17 -5.17 25.77
N GLN A 251 3.81 -4.01 25.21
CA GLN A 251 2.56 -3.81 24.48
C GLN A 251 2.42 -4.71 23.22
N TYR A 252 3.53 -5.23 22.70
CA TYR A 252 3.55 -6.10 21.51
C TYR A 252 3.64 -7.59 21.82
N ILE A 253 3.37 -8.00 23.07
CA ILE A 253 3.42 -9.41 23.49
C ILE A 253 2.55 -10.33 22.61
N THR A 254 1.46 -9.81 22.04
CA THR A 254 0.53 -10.53 21.18
C THR A 254 1.12 -10.93 19.82
N PHE A 255 2.29 -10.38 19.44
CA PHE A 255 3.02 -10.81 18.25
C PHE A 255 3.73 -12.16 18.45
N LEU A 256 3.89 -12.60 19.71
CA LEU A 256 4.56 -13.86 20.06
C LEU A 256 3.53 -14.90 20.53
N GLN A 257 3.68 -16.13 20.07
CA GLN A 257 2.90 -17.28 20.56
C GLN A 257 3.82 -18.33 21.17
N ALA A 258 3.41 -18.88 22.32
CA ALA A 258 4.14 -19.96 22.97
C ALA A 258 3.95 -21.27 22.21
N ASN A 259 5.06 -21.87 21.75
CA ASN A 259 5.02 -23.17 21.10
C ASN A 259 4.92 -24.30 22.16
N MET A 260 3.71 -24.77 22.42
CA MET A 260 3.44 -25.75 23.48
C MET A 260 3.98 -27.16 23.19
N THR A 261 4.27 -27.52 21.94
CA THR A 261 4.67 -28.88 21.57
C THR A 261 6.05 -29.26 22.14
N PRO A 262 7.13 -28.50 21.89
CA PRO A 262 8.43 -28.75 22.53
C PRO A 262 8.37 -28.63 24.05
N ILE A 263 7.57 -27.69 24.56
CA ILE A 263 7.39 -27.47 25.99
C ILE A 263 6.82 -28.72 26.68
N LYS A 264 5.78 -29.34 26.11
CA LYS A 264 5.18 -30.58 26.64
C LYS A 264 6.14 -31.77 26.55
N GLN A 265 6.95 -31.86 25.49
CA GLN A 265 7.98 -32.89 25.36
C GLN A 265 9.04 -32.77 26.46
N MET A 266 9.53 -31.55 26.72
CA MET A 266 10.44 -31.27 27.84
C MET A 266 9.80 -31.56 29.19
N ALA A 267 8.54 -31.18 29.41
CA ALA A 267 7.80 -31.47 30.64
C ALA A 267 7.65 -32.98 30.89
N THR A 268 7.49 -33.78 29.84
CA THR A 268 7.39 -35.24 29.94
C THR A 268 8.73 -35.88 30.33
N SER A 269 9.83 -35.35 29.79
CA SER A 269 11.19 -35.85 30.05
C SER A 269 11.70 -35.43 31.43
N LEU A 270 11.63 -34.13 31.73
CA LEU A 270 12.22 -33.52 32.92
C LEU A 270 11.27 -33.53 34.14
N LYS A 271 9.96 -33.63 33.93
CA LYS A 271 8.93 -33.68 34.98
C LYS A 271 9.13 -32.55 36.01
N ALA A 272 9.18 -32.88 37.30
CA ALA A 272 9.39 -31.94 38.40
C ALA A 272 10.72 -31.18 38.33
N ASN A 273 11.69 -31.65 37.54
CA ASN A 273 12.99 -30.99 37.37
C ASN A 273 13.03 -29.96 36.25
N MET A 274 11.91 -29.69 35.54
CA MET A 274 11.86 -28.66 34.51
C MET A 274 11.93 -27.26 35.13
N LYS A 275 13.06 -26.56 34.93
CA LYS A 275 13.30 -25.19 35.44
C LYS A 275 13.28 -24.19 34.28
N ILE A 276 12.09 -23.88 33.79
CA ILE A 276 11.86 -22.82 32.79
C ILE A 276 10.93 -21.80 33.44
N ASP A 277 11.41 -20.56 33.61
CA ASP A 277 10.63 -19.50 34.22
C ASP A 277 9.36 -19.22 33.40
N GLY A 278 8.22 -19.14 34.08
CA GLY A 278 6.91 -18.98 33.45
C GLY A 278 6.23 -20.29 32.98
N VAL A 279 6.87 -21.47 33.11
CA VAL A 279 6.27 -22.75 32.71
C VAL A 279 6.30 -23.78 33.85
N ARG A 280 5.14 -24.36 34.19
CA ARG A 280 5.00 -25.36 35.25
C ARG A 280 4.59 -26.73 34.70
N ALA A 281 5.38 -27.76 34.97
CA ALA A 281 5.03 -29.16 34.68
C ALA A 281 4.20 -29.76 35.84
N PHE A 282 3.14 -30.52 35.52
CA PHE A 282 2.30 -31.20 36.52
C PHE A 282 1.92 -32.61 36.05
N PRO A 283 1.80 -33.60 36.96
CA PRO A 283 1.33 -34.93 36.62
C PRO A 283 -0.20 -34.94 36.42
N GLN A 284 -0.67 -35.64 35.39
CA GLN A 284 -2.09 -35.92 35.16
C GLN A 284 -2.30 -37.45 35.22
N ALA A 285 -3.10 -37.92 36.18
CA ALA A 285 -3.42 -39.34 36.31
C ALA A 285 -4.53 -39.73 35.32
N GLY A 286 -4.36 -40.86 34.62
CA GLY A 286 -5.36 -41.44 33.73
C GLY A 286 -5.21 -42.96 33.69
N ILE A 287 -6.34 -43.67 33.61
CA ILE A 287 -6.38 -45.13 33.48
C ILE A 287 -6.66 -45.44 32.01
N THR A 288 -5.85 -46.32 31.41
CA THR A 288 -6.06 -46.78 30.03
C THR A 288 -6.03 -48.30 30.03
N ALA A 289 -7.16 -48.92 29.66
CA ALA A 289 -7.22 -50.36 29.43
C ALA A 289 -6.71 -50.65 28.02
N ARG A 290 -5.66 -51.48 27.90
CA ARG A 290 -5.17 -51.96 26.60
C ARG A 290 -5.80 -53.32 26.33
N ARG A 291 -6.49 -53.44 25.19
CA ARG A 291 -7.02 -54.71 24.71
C ARG A 291 -5.86 -55.55 24.14
N LYS A 292 -5.90 -56.86 24.38
CA LYS A 292 -5.05 -57.83 23.67
C LYS A 292 -5.66 -58.15 22.32
#